data_AF-A0A971YPN8-F1
#
_entry.id   AF-A0A971YPN8-F1
#
_cell.length_a   1.000
_cell.length_b   1.000
_cell.length_c   1.000
_cell.angle_alpha   90.00
_cell.angle_beta   90.00
_cell.angle_gamma   90.00
#
_symmetry.space_group_name_H-M   'P 1'
#
loop_
_entity.id
_entity.type
_entity.pdbx_description
1 polymer ?
#
loop_
_entity_poly.entity_id
_entity_poly.type
_entity_poly.pdbx_seq_one_letter_code
_entity_poly.pdbx_strand_id
1 'polypeptide(L)'
;MATGSIEHEAEGKMKKTLESLRKDLASLRAGRATPALLDKVSVDYYGSPTPVNQVANISIPEPRLLVIQPWERSMIGAIEKAILKSDLGLTPSSDGVV
;
A
#
# COMPACT_ATOMS: atom_id res chain seq x y z
N MET A 1 -31.26 -4.57 -34.42
CA MET A 1 -30.16 -4.37 -33.44
C MET A 1 -29.84 -2.89 -33.49
N ALA A 2 -30.27 -2.13 -32.48
CA ALA A 2 -30.17 -0.68 -32.50
C ALA A 2 -28.74 -0.25 -32.21
N THR A 3 -28.20 0.64 -33.04
CA THR A 3 -26.80 1.13 -32.98
C THR A 3 -26.40 1.63 -31.59
N GLY A 4 -27.34 2.24 -30.85
CA GLY A 4 -27.09 2.71 -29.48
C GLY A 4 -26.83 1.61 -28.45
N SER A 5 -27.28 0.36 -28.67
CA SER A 5 -26.95 -0.76 -27.78
C SER A 5 -25.48 -1.18 -27.93
N ILE A 6 -24.93 -1.03 -29.14
CA ILE A 6 -23.54 -1.36 -29.45
C ILE A 6 -22.60 -0.32 -28.83
N GLU A 7 -22.97 0.97 -28.90
CA GLU A 7 -22.21 2.04 -28.24
C GLU A 7 -22.14 1.84 -26.72
N HIS A 8 -23.26 1.49 -26.08
CA HIS A 8 -23.28 1.29 -24.63
C HIS A 8 -22.46 0.05 -24.20
N GLU A 9 -22.54 -1.04 -24.97
CA GLU A 9 -21.74 -2.23 -24.70
C GLU A 9 -20.24 -1.98 -24.91
N ALA A 10 -19.87 -1.20 -25.93
CA ALA A 10 -18.50 -0.79 -26.19
C ALA A 10 -17.96 0.12 -25.07
N GLU A 11 -18.74 1.10 -24.61
CA GLU A 11 -18.38 1.96 -23.49
C GLU A 11 -18.17 1.17 -22.19
N GLY A 12 -19.04 0.19 -21.93
CA GLY A 12 -18.93 -0.70 -20.78
C GLY A 12 -17.65 -1.53 -20.80
N LYS A 13 -17.30 -2.10 -21.96
CA LYS A 13 -16.03 -2.83 -22.15
C LYS A 13 -14.82 -1.91 -21.99
N MET A 14 -14.86 -0.71 -22.57
CA MET A 14 -13.78 0.27 -22.44
C MET A 14 -13.53 0.66 -20.98
N LYS A 15 -14.58 0.97 -20.22
CA LYS A 15 -14.46 1.31 -18.79
C LYS A 15 -13.84 0.17 -17.98
N LYS A 16 -14.25 -1.08 -18.26
CA LYS A 16 -13.72 -2.27 -17.57
C LYS A 16 -12.23 -2.48 -17.85
N THR A 17 -11.80 -2.28 -19.09
CA THR A 17 -10.38 -2.34 -19.46
C THR A 17 -9.58 -1.22 -18.78
N LEU A 18 -10.16 -0.02 -18.68
CA LEU A 18 -9.55 1.12 -17.99
C LEU A 18 -9.40 0.88 -16.49
N GLU A 19 -10.38 0.23 -15.85
CA GLU A 19 -10.27 -0.20 -14.45
C GLU A 19 -9.18 -1.25 -14.23
N SER A 20 -9.11 -2.28 -15.08
CA SER A 20 -8.03 -3.27 -15.01
C SER A 20 -6.66 -2.61 -15.20
N LEU A 21 -6.52 -1.73 -16.19
CA LEU A 21 -5.28 -0.99 -16.42
C LEU A 21 -4.89 -0.13 -15.21
N ARG A 22 -5.85 0.54 -14.56
CA ARG A 22 -5.59 1.33 -13.34
C ARG A 22 -5.14 0.45 -12.20
N LYS A 23 -5.74 -0.73 -12.02
CA LYS A 23 -5.30 -1.71 -11.00
C LYS A 23 -3.88 -2.19 -11.26
N ASP A 24 -3.58 -2.53 -12.51
CA ASP A 24 -2.27 -3.02 -12.90
C ASP A 24 -1.20 -1.93 -12.72
N LEU A 25 -1.50 -0.69 -13.11
CA LEU A 25 -0.62 0.47 -12.90
C LEU A 25 -0.45 0.83 -11.42
N ALA A 26 -1.48 0.66 -10.58
CA ALA A 26 -1.36 0.86 -9.13
C ALA A 26 -0.46 -0.21 -8.49
N SER A 27 -0.45 -1.43 -9.05
CA SER A 27 0.47 -2.49 -8.63
C SER A 27 1.90 -2.33 -9.20
N LEU A 28 2.05 -1.55 -10.27
CA LEU A 28 3.32 -1.34 -10.95
C LEU A 28 4.20 -0.41 -10.10
N ARG A 29 5.32 -0.96 -9.64
CA ARG A 29 6.30 -0.34 -8.75
C ARG A 29 6.99 0.84 -9.47
N ALA A 30 6.36 2.01 -9.49
CA ALA A 30 6.83 3.20 -10.22
C ALA A 30 8.04 3.94 -9.59
N GLY A 31 8.81 3.27 -8.72
CA GLY A 31 9.97 3.89 -8.05
C GLY A 31 9.63 5.05 -7.11
N ARG A 32 8.34 5.31 -6.86
CA ARG A 32 7.84 6.25 -5.85
C ARG A 32 7.35 5.45 -4.65
N ALA A 33 7.71 5.89 -3.45
CA ALA A 33 7.17 5.33 -2.23
C ALA A 33 5.65 5.58 -2.22
N THR A 34 4.84 4.53 -2.30
CA THR A 34 3.38 4.59 -2.16
C THR A 34 2.96 3.86 -0.89
N PRO A 35 1.93 4.33 -0.18
CA PRO A 35 1.51 3.70 1.08
C PRO A 35 1.04 2.25 0.86
N ALA A 36 0.51 1.99 -0.34
CA ALA A 36 0.09 0.66 -0.79
C ALA A 36 1.22 -0.38 -0.82
N LEU A 37 2.49 0.02 -0.78
CA LEU A 37 3.62 -0.92 -0.64
C LEU A 37 3.61 -1.63 0.71
N LEU A 38 3.11 -0.94 1.75
CA LEU A 38 3.06 -1.44 3.11
C LEU A 38 1.79 -2.27 3.38
N ASP A 39 0.78 -2.26 2.50
CA ASP A 39 -0.46 -3.04 2.65
C ASP A 39 -0.21 -4.57 2.68
N LYS A 40 0.90 -5.03 2.09
CA LYS A 40 1.30 -6.45 2.13
C LYS A 40 2.06 -6.82 3.41
N VAL A 41 2.43 -5.85 4.23
CA VAL A 41 3.20 -6.06 5.46
C VAL A 41 2.25 -6.26 6.62
N SER A 42 2.32 -7.46 7.22
CA SER A 42 1.59 -7.79 8.44
C SER A 42 2.54 -7.76 9.63
N VAL A 43 2.06 -7.20 10.74
CA VAL A 43 2.75 -7.09 12.02
C VAL A 43 1.96 -7.90 13.04
N ASP A 44 2.65 -8.65 13.89
CA ASP A 44 1.99 -9.36 14.98
C ASP A 44 1.57 -8.36 16.08
N TYR A 45 0.28 -8.05 16.13
CA TYR A 45 -0.33 -7.28 17.20
C TYR A 45 -0.95 -8.27 18.20
N TYR A 46 -0.30 -8.44 19.36
CA TYR A 46 -0.75 -9.36 20.42
C TYR A 46 -1.07 -10.79 19.93
N GLY A 47 -0.27 -11.31 18.99
CA GLY A 47 -0.40 -12.67 18.47
C GLY A 47 -1.39 -12.83 17.31
N SER A 48 -1.98 -11.74 16.83
CA SER A 48 -2.77 -11.74 15.59
C SER A 48 -2.04 -10.97 14.48
N PRO A 49 -1.89 -11.56 13.28
CA PRO A 49 -1.28 -10.87 12.15
C PRO A 49 -2.21 -9.74 11.69
N THR A 50 -1.79 -8.50 11.95
CA THR A 50 -2.55 -7.29 11.64
C THR A 50 -1.80 -6.48 10.59
N PRO A 51 -2.46 -5.95 9.55
CA PRO A 51 -1.80 -5.12 8.55
C PRO A 51 -1.19 -3.87 9.18
N VAL A 52 -0.02 -3.44 8.70
CA VAL A 52 0.69 -2.29 9.29
C VAL A 52 -0.10 -0.98 9.19
N ASN A 53 -0.97 -0.85 8.17
CA ASN A 53 -1.85 0.30 7.97
C ASN A 53 -2.94 0.45 9.05
N GLN A 54 -3.25 -0.60 9.81
CA GLN A 54 -4.21 -0.56 10.91
C GLN A 54 -3.55 -0.21 12.25
N VAL A 55 -2.25 -0.54 12.40
CA VAL A 55 -1.49 -0.29 13.64
C VAL A 55 -0.66 1.00 13.58
N ALA A 56 -0.57 1.65 12.42
CA ALA A 56 0.17 2.88 12.23
C ALA A 56 -0.43 3.79 11.15
N ASN A 57 -0.25 5.09 11.30
CA ASN A 57 -0.52 6.08 10.27
C ASN A 57 0.68 6.16 9.32
N ILE A 58 0.43 6.07 8.01
CA ILE A 58 1.46 6.08 6.97
C ILE A 58 1.35 7.39 6.20
N SER A 59 2.43 8.16 6.18
CA SER A 59 2.52 9.40 5.42
C SER A 59 3.77 9.43 4.54
N ILE A 60 3.69 10.19 3.44
CA ILE A 60 4.78 10.35 2.48
C ILE A 60 5.13 11.83 2.45
N PRO A 61 6.02 12.31 3.33
CA PRO A 61 6.50 13.69 3.26
C PRO A 61 7.35 13.90 2.01
N GLU A 62 8.10 12.87 1.56
CA GLU A 62 8.96 12.95 0.39
C GLU A 62 8.86 11.68 -0.47
N PRO A 63 9.06 11.75 -1.80
CA PRO A 63 8.87 10.60 -2.70
C PRO A 63 9.72 9.36 -2.42
N ARG A 64 10.77 9.49 -1.60
CA ARG A 64 11.71 8.42 -1.20
C ARG A 64 11.65 8.07 0.28
N LEU A 65 10.85 8.78 1.08
CA LEU A 65 10.77 8.62 2.52
C LEU A 65 9.33 8.30 2.94
N LEU A 66 9.17 7.17 3.61
CA LEU A 66 7.92 6.75 4.25
C LEU A 66 8.03 7.00 5.75
N VAL A 67 7.09 7.76 6.29
CA VAL A 67 6.96 7.95 7.74
C VAL A 67 5.81 7.07 8.22
N ILE A 68 6.12 6.19 9.18
CA ILE A 68 5.17 5.27 9.79
C ILE A 68 5.05 5.65 11.26
N GLN A 69 3.93 6.27 11.62
CA GLN A 69 3.65 6.68 12.99
C GLN A 69 2.75 5.63 13.66
N PRO A 70 3.29 4.75 14.51
CA PRO A 70 2.48 3.77 15.21
C PRO A 70 1.57 4.44 16.24
N TRP A 71 0.38 3.88 16.43
CA TRP A 71 -0.51 4.32 17.50
C TRP A 71 0.07 4.02 18.89
N GLU A 72 0.88 2.96 18.99
CA GLU A 72 1.54 2.53 20.21
C GLU A 72 3.06 2.44 20.02
N ARG A 73 3.84 3.09 20.90
CA ARG A 73 5.31 3.07 20.83
C ARG A 73 5.92 1.68 21.06
N SER A 74 5.22 0.80 21.80
CA SER A 74 5.60 -0.60 22.00
C SER A 74 5.72 -1.37 20.67
N MET A 75 4.99 -0.95 19.64
CA MET A 75 4.92 -1.62 18.34
C MET A 75 6.08 -1.26 17.39
N ILE A 76 6.90 -0.25 17.71
CA ILE A 76 8.01 0.20 16.86
C ILE A 76 8.93 -0.98 16.48
N GLY A 77 9.36 -1.77 17.46
CA GLY A 77 10.25 -2.91 17.21
C GLY A 77 9.60 -4.06 16.45
N ALA A 78 8.27 -4.23 16.57
CA ALA A 78 7.52 -5.23 15.81
C ALA A 78 7.37 -4.80 14.34
N ILE A 79 7.10 -3.52 14.10
CA ILE A 79 6.99 -2.92 12.77
C ILE A 79 8.34 -2.94 12.05
N GLU A 80 9.44 -2.57 12.71
CA GLU A 80 10.79 -2.65 12.12
C GLU A 80 11.12 -4.07 11.63
N LYS A 81 10.86 -5.07 12.48
CA LYS A 81 11.09 -6.48 12.12
C LYS A 81 10.20 -6.92 10.96
N ALA A 82 8.93 -6.49 10.94
CA ALA A 82 8.03 -6.82 9.85
C ALA A 82 8.49 -6.20 8.52
N ILE A 83 8.94 -4.94 8.52
CA ILE A 83 9.45 -4.25 7.32
C ILE A 83 10.76 -4.87 6.83
N LEU A 84 11.69 -5.20 7.73
CA LEU A 84 12.94 -5.89 7.38
C LEU A 84 12.70 -7.29 6.83
N LYS A 85 11.69 -8.01 7.36
CA LYS A 85 11.27 -9.32 6.86
C LYS A 85 10.50 -9.21 5.54
N SER A 86 9.99 -8.03 5.22
CA SER A 86 9.32 -7.80 3.95
C SER A 86 10.38 -7.66 2.86
N ASP A 87 10.22 -8.36 1.73
CA ASP A 87 11.08 -8.27 0.54
C ASP A 87 10.99 -6.91 -0.20
N LEU A 88 10.60 -5.85 0.52
CA LEU A 88 10.47 -4.50 0.01
C LEU A 88 11.83 -3.83 -0.17
N GLY A 89 12.90 -4.35 0.45
CA GLY A 89 14.25 -3.79 0.33
C GLY A 89 14.37 -2.40 0.95
N LEU A 90 13.49 -2.08 1.91
CA LEU A 90 13.48 -0.82 2.65
C LEU A 90 14.22 -1.01 3.96
N THR A 91 15.13 -0.10 4.28
CA THR A 91 15.78 -0.04 5.60
C THR A 91 14.96 0.88 6.50
N PRO A 92 14.24 0.38 7.51
CA PRO A 92 13.61 1.25 8.48
C PRO A 92 14.71 1.98 9.29
N SER A 93 14.52 3.28 9.50
CA SER A 93 15.32 4.07 10.43
C SER A 93 14.34 4.62 11.45
N SER A 94 14.51 4.24 12.71
CA SER A 94 13.67 4.70 13.82
C SER A 94 14.36 5.87 14.51
N ASP A 95 13.72 7.04 14.53
CA ASP A 95 14.18 8.21 15.30
C ASP A 95 13.69 8.15 16.76
N GLY A 96 13.19 6.99 17.22
CA GLY A 96 12.78 6.72 18.61
C GLY A 96 11.52 7.47 19.07
N VAL A 97 11.03 8.42 18.28
CA VAL A 97 9.82 9.22 18.51
C VAL A 97 8.92 9.24 17.28
N VAL A 98 9.49 9.00 16.09
CA VAL A 98 8.86 9.04 14.77
C VAL A 98 9.51 7.99 13.86
#